data_AF-A0A2V7P0J6-F1
#
_entry.id   AF-A0A2V7P0J6-F1
#
_cell.length_a   1.000
_cell.length_b   1.000
_cell.length_c   1.000
_cell.angle_alpha   90.00
_cell.angle_beta   90.00
_cell.angle_gamma   90.00
#
_symmetry.space_group_name_H-M   'P 1'
#
loop_
_entity.id
_entity.type
_entity.pdbx_description
1 polymer ?
#
loop_
_entity_poly.entity_id
_entity_poly.type
_entity_poly.pdbx_seq_one_letter_code
_entity_poly.pdbx_strand_id
1 'polypeptide(L)'
;MRLPELWAAALLAAASPHGVWAADAPAGSPGVSVRSDFGASDPLLQGPLPRTALGKVAVAPLTPAEYDRLRQAQVFREAGLLDKARATLLGLLADRPHQPLVLTELASVYLAKGDFAAVERLGRAERQAQKDSLLLGRELEIVLERQHHPREAAQVALEVWLAAPAEAVWANIAVVRLLPLDPRGVRETVRRVAERTPERPDLARGLAMLEWRFGDMPAALKALAVAEQPGAGPSLRLSFADDLLGKATTKDSTGAIEVLLDLAASTGRDPALRQSAARRAWELFLSRRAEMEGAPRVFKALADVPPDRWPSGLRVGVARGLRQAGLTAEARALLGAQGQEKGVQPELALERALADLRDGPPERALPGLRTTAESSLEATFRYAEALFFAGESDSALAWYQRVATDPNGPFTGAALERIFLIEE
;
A
#
# COMPACT_ATOMS: atom_id res chain seq x y z
N MET A 1 -50.07 4.92 20.26
CA MET A 1 -49.24 6.11 19.94
C MET A 1 -47.78 5.75 20.17
N ARG A 2 -46.97 5.81 19.09
CA ARG A 2 -45.50 5.74 19.00
C ARG A 2 -44.75 4.64 19.80
N LEU A 3 -44.62 3.45 19.19
CA LEU A 3 -43.72 2.36 19.60
C LEU A 3 -42.79 1.78 18.48
N PRO A 4 -42.60 2.34 17.27
CA PRO A 4 -41.82 1.63 16.23
C PRO A 4 -40.28 1.71 16.37
N GLU A 5 -39.73 2.61 17.19
CA GLU A 5 -38.26 2.84 17.22
C GLU A 5 -37.48 1.92 18.18
N LEU A 6 -38.14 1.22 19.11
CA LEU A 6 -37.46 0.36 20.10
C LEU A 6 -37.18 -1.07 19.58
N TRP A 7 -37.89 -1.53 18.55
CA TRP A 7 -37.80 -2.90 18.04
C TRP A 7 -36.51 -3.17 17.24
N ALA A 8 -36.03 -2.18 16.48
CA ALA A 8 -34.81 -2.30 15.69
C ALA A 8 -33.53 -2.43 16.54
N ALA A 9 -33.54 -1.84 17.75
CA ALA A 9 -32.41 -1.91 18.68
C ALA A 9 -32.32 -3.25 19.44
N ALA A 10 -33.46 -3.86 19.79
CA ALA A 10 -33.53 -5.13 20.52
C ALA A 10 -33.04 -6.33 19.67
N LEU A 11 -33.28 -6.31 18.36
CA LEU A 11 -32.79 -7.30 17.40
C LEU A 11 -31.28 -7.24 17.14
N LEU A 12 -30.62 -6.12 17.46
CA LEU A 12 -29.18 -5.90 17.30
C LEU A 12 -28.39 -6.15 18.60
N ALA A 13 -29.03 -6.02 19.77
CA ALA A 13 -28.37 -6.17 21.07
C ALA A 13 -28.06 -7.63 21.47
N ALA A 14 -28.68 -8.63 20.83
CA ALA A 14 -28.44 -10.05 21.11
C ALA A 14 -27.12 -10.61 20.51
N ALA A 15 -26.13 -9.75 20.21
CA ALA A 15 -24.92 -10.14 19.49
C ALA A 15 -23.63 -9.46 19.98
N SER A 16 -23.42 -9.28 21.28
CA SER A 16 -22.13 -8.80 21.80
C SER A 16 -21.81 -9.36 23.20
N PRO A 17 -20.81 -10.26 23.35
CA PRO A 17 -20.21 -10.50 24.65
C PRO A 17 -19.36 -9.28 25.03
N HIS A 18 -19.90 -8.39 25.85
CA HIS A 18 -19.15 -7.29 26.45
C HIS A 18 -18.43 -7.76 27.71
N GLY A 19 -17.11 -7.94 27.61
CA GLY A 19 -16.21 -7.92 28.76
C GLY A 19 -16.10 -6.50 29.31
N VAL A 20 -16.52 -6.32 30.55
CA VAL A 20 -16.45 -5.07 31.30
C VAL A 20 -15.01 -4.85 31.78
N TRP A 21 -14.40 -3.71 31.45
CA TRP A 21 -13.48 -3.07 32.39
C TRP A 21 -13.50 -1.54 32.31
N ALA A 22 -13.28 -0.96 33.48
CA ALA A 22 -13.71 0.37 33.90
C ALA A 22 -12.88 1.52 33.31
N ALA A 23 -13.54 2.68 33.25
CA ALA A 23 -12.99 3.96 32.87
C ALA A 23 -12.12 4.58 33.97
N ASP A 24 -11.03 5.20 33.56
CA ASP A 24 -10.50 6.41 34.19
C ASP A 24 -9.98 7.34 33.06
N ALA A 25 -10.36 8.62 33.16
CA ALA A 25 -9.96 9.71 32.26
C ALA A 25 -9.20 10.78 33.07
N PRO A 26 -8.74 11.90 32.48
CA PRO A 26 -7.79 12.03 31.39
C PRO A 26 -6.62 12.97 31.79
N ALA A 27 -5.41 12.79 31.25
CA ALA A 27 -4.39 13.85 31.27
C ALA A 27 -3.27 13.62 30.25
N GLY A 28 -2.95 14.68 29.50
CA GLY A 28 -1.63 14.88 28.88
C GLY A 28 -1.51 14.45 27.41
N SER A 29 -1.64 15.41 26.50
CA SER A 29 -1.15 15.29 25.12
C SER A 29 0.34 14.93 25.11
N PRO A 30 0.79 13.87 24.42
CA PRO A 30 2.19 13.71 24.09
C PRO A 30 2.42 14.13 22.63
N GLY A 31 3.35 15.06 22.45
CA GLY A 31 3.87 15.42 21.14
C GLY A 31 4.36 14.20 20.38
N VAL A 32 4.08 14.18 19.08
CA VAL A 32 4.54 13.18 18.12
C VAL A 32 6.06 13.11 18.16
N SER A 33 6.57 12.17 18.95
CA SER A 33 7.98 11.82 19.01
C SER A 33 8.18 10.73 17.98
N VAL A 34 8.59 11.09 16.76
CA VAL A 34 9.06 10.12 15.77
C VAL A 34 10.35 9.53 16.33
N ARG A 35 10.23 8.38 17.00
CA ARG A 35 11.40 7.54 17.33
C ARG A 35 11.99 7.06 16.01
N SER A 36 13.05 7.73 15.60
CA SER A 36 13.96 7.25 14.56
C SER A 36 14.79 6.12 15.17
N ASP A 37 14.24 4.91 15.15
CA ASP A 37 15.01 3.69 15.40
C ASP A 37 15.92 3.42 14.19
N PHE A 38 16.89 4.30 13.97
CA PHE A 38 18.12 3.95 13.25
C PHE A 38 19.06 3.32 14.28
N GLY A 39 18.86 2.03 14.52
CA GLY A 39 19.88 1.22 15.18
C GLY A 39 21.18 1.32 14.38
N ALA A 40 22.24 1.74 15.06
CA ALA A 40 23.58 2.02 14.51
C ALA A 40 24.35 0.76 14.05
N SER A 41 23.67 -0.17 13.38
CA SER A 41 24.23 -1.44 12.94
C SER A 41 23.47 -1.94 11.72
N ASP A 42 23.63 -1.23 10.59
CA ASP A 42 23.23 -1.72 9.28
C ASP A 42 24.51 -2.12 8.51
N PRO A 43 24.79 -3.42 8.30
CA PRO A 43 26.07 -3.92 7.76
C PRO A 43 26.31 -3.57 6.28
N LEU A 44 25.41 -2.81 5.65
CA LEU A 44 25.57 -2.31 4.27
C LEU A 44 26.35 -1.00 4.18
N LEU A 45 26.71 -0.39 5.31
CA LEU A 45 27.51 0.86 5.36
C LEU A 45 29.04 0.63 5.39
N GLN A 46 29.52 -0.62 5.35
CA GLN A 46 30.96 -0.93 5.40
C GLN A 46 31.45 -1.96 4.34
N GLY A 47 30.65 -2.28 3.33
CA GLY A 47 31.10 -3.12 2.21
C GLY A 47 31.70 -2.27 1.08
N PRO A 48 32.78 -2.73 0.39
CA PRO A 48 33.25 -2.05 -0.82
C PRO A 48 32.13 -2.08 -1.86
N LEU A 49 31.67 -0.91 -2.29
CA LEU A 49 30.68 -0.75 -3.35
C LEU A 49 31.07 -1.60 -4.58
N PRO A 50 30.14 -2.27 -5.28
CA PRO A 50 30.45 -2.93 -6.54
C PRO A 50 31.01 -1.90 -7.54
N ARG A 51 32.29 -2.03 -7.87
CA ARG A 51 33.15 -1.07 -8.61
C ARG A 51 32.94 -1.14 -10.13
N THR A 52 31.73 -0.91 -10.62
CA THR A 52 31.51 -0.76 -12.07
C THR A 52 31.58 0.73 -12.41
N ALA A 53 32.63 1.15 -13.11
CA ALA A 53 32.67 2.51 -13.64
C ALA A 53 31.58 2.69 -14.69
N LEU A 54 30.72 3.69 -14.50
CA LEU A 54 29.61 3.98 -15.40
C LEU A 54 30.01 5.07 -16.39
N GLY A 55 29.55 4.94 -17.63
CA GLY A 55 29.70 5.95 -18.68
C GLY A 55 28.77 5.64 -19.84
N LYS A 56 28.16 6.68 -20.43
CA LYS A 56 27.36 6.60 -21.65
C LYS A 56 28.23 6.54 -22.90
N VAL A 57 29.36 7.26 -22.88
CA VAL A 57 30.26 7.33 -24.03
C VAL A 57 31.11 6.06 -24.06
N ALA A 58 31.05 5.32 -25.17
CA ALA A 58 31.91 4.17 -25.37
C ALA A 58 33.37 4.62 -25.50
N VAL A 59 34.20 4.26 -24.52
CA VAL A 59 35.65 4.52 -24.54
C VAL A 59 36.38 3.22 -24.83
N ALA A 60 37.49 3.30 -25.57
CA ALA A 60 38.31 2.14 -25.86
C ALA A 60 38.77 1.46 -24.55
N PRO A 61 38.79 0.11 -24.49
CA PRO A 61 39.27 -0.58 -23.31
C PRO A 61 40.74 -0.25 -23.06
N LEU A 62 41.12 -0.28 -21.79
CA LEU A 62 42.53 -0.15 -21.40
C LEU A 62 43.33 -1.33 -21.98
N THR A 63 44.55 -1.05 -22.42
CA THR A 63 45.53 -2.07 -22.79
C THR A 63 45.98 -2.83 -21.54
N PRO A 64 46.55 -4.05 -21.67
CA PRO A 64 47.06 -4.81 -20.53
C PRO A 64 48.04 -4.00 -19.65
N ALA A 65 48.95 -3.24 -20.28
CA ALA A 65 49.91 -2.41 -19.56
C ALA A 65 49.24 -1.25 -18.78
N GLU A 66 48.20 -0.64 -19.34
CA GLU A 66 47.43 0.41 -18.65
C GLU A 66 46.59 -0.18 -17.50
N TYR A 67 46.05 -1.39 -17.68
CA TYR A 67 45.38 -2.13 -16.61
C TYR A 67 46.33 -2.47 -15.45
N ASP A 68 47.56 -2.86 -15.73
CA ASP A 68 48.56 -3.12 -14.70
C ASP A 68 48.91 -1.85 -13.91
N ARG A 69 49.03 -0.70 -14.59
CA ARG A 69 49.21 0.60 -13.91
C ARG A 69 47.99 0.97 -13.05
N LEU A 70 46.77 0.73 -13.53
CA LEU A 70 45.54 0.96 -12.75
C LEU A 70 45.49 0.07 -11.50
N ARG A 71 45.82 -1.23 -11.65
CA ARG A 71 45.91 -2.17 -10.52
C ARG A 71 47.00 -1.75 -9.54
N GLN A 72 48.14 -1.26 -10.02
CA GLN A 72 49.19 -0.74 -9.16
C GLN A 72 48.72 0.47 -8.35
N ALA A 73 47.97 1.40 -8.97
CA ALA A 73 47.37 2.52 -8.25
C ALA A 73 46.36 2.06 -7.18
N GLN A 74 45.56 1.02 -7.46
CA GLN A 74 44.66 0.40 -6.49
C GLN A 74 45.42 -0.17 -5.29
N VAL A 75 46.52 -0.90 -5.54
CA VAL A 75 47.41 -1.42 -4.49
C VAL A 75 47.99 -0.28 -3.66
N PHE A 76 48.43 0.81 -4.30
CA PHE A 76 48.89 2.00 -3.56
C PHE A 76 47.79 2.63 -2.70
N ARG A 77 46.55 2.72 -3.20
CA ARG A 77 45.43 3.22 -2.41
C ARG A 77 45.14 2.34 -1.20
N GLU A 78 45.09 1.02 -1.40
CA GLU A 78 44.84 0.03 -0.35
C GLU A 78 45.96 0.01 0.70
N ALA A 79 47.21 0.30 0.29
CA ALA A 79 48.34 0.49 1.18
C ALA A 79 48.41 1.89 1.83
N GLY A 80 47.43 2.77 1.61
CA GLY A 80 47.42 4.14 2.15
C GLY A 80 48.43 5.11 1.49
N LEU A 81 49.11 4.69 0.42
CA LEU A 81 50.06 5.50 -0.35
C LEU A 81 49.31 6.41 -1.35
N LEU A 82 48.43 7.26 -0.84
CA LEU A 82 47.43 7.98 -1.62
C LEU A 82 48.03 8.96 -2.66
N ASP A 83 49.16 9.61 -2.34
CA ASP A 83 49.82 10.52 -3.29
C ASP A 83 50.48 9.79 -4.46
N LYS A 84 51.03 8.59 -4.22
CA LYS A 84 51.57 7.74 -5.29
C LYS A 84 50.45 7.23 -6.18
N ALA A 85 49.36 6.74 -5.59
CA ALA A 85 48.18 6.32 -6.33
C ALA A 85 47.63 7.45 -7.22
N ARG A 86 47.50 8.66 -6.66
CA ARG A 86 47.06 9.85 -7.39
C ARG A 86 47.99 10.17 -8.56
N ALA A 87 49.31 10.19 -8.34
CA ALA A 87 50.27 10.51 -9.40
C ALA A 87 50.19 9.50 -10.56
N THR A 88 50.09 8.20 -10.25
CA THR A 88 49.92 7.14 -11.26
C THR A 88 48.64 7.32 -12.07
N LEU A 89 47.51 7.64 -11.41
CA LEU A 89 46.21 7.81 -12.07
C LEU A 89 46.14 9.08 -12.92
N LEU A 90 46.75 10.18 -12.47
CA LEU A 90 46.84 11.41 -13.28
C LEU A 90 47.69 11.20 -14.53
N GLY A 91 48.78 10.43 -14.43
CA GLY A 91 49.57 10.01 -15.60
C GLY A 91 48.74 9.19 -16.58
N LEU A 92 47.99 8.21 -16.10
CA LEU A 92 47.07 7.42 -16.93
C LEU A 92 45.98 8.27 -17.59
N LEU A 93 45.43 9.26 -16.88
CA LEU A 93 44.39 10.14 -17.42
C LEU A 93 44.93 11.10 -18.49
N ALA A 94 46.20 11.51 -18.38
CA ALA A 94 46.88 12.28 -19.42
C ALA A 94 47.05 11.47 -20.72
N ASP A 95 47.40 10.18 -20.60
CA ASP A 95 47.51 9.26 -21.74
C ASP A 95 46.12 8.89 -22.32
N ARG A 96 45.11 8.76 -21.45
CA ARG A 96 43.74 8.34 -21.78
C ARG A 96 42.70 9.27 -21.12
N PRO A 97 42.40 10.42 -21.73
CA PRO A 97 41.40 11.36 -21.20
C PRO A 97 40.03 10.72 -21.07
N HIS A 98 39.29 11.14 -20.04
CA HIS A 98 37.89 10.75 -19.81
C HIS A 98 37.63 9.25 -19.55
N GLN A 99 38.67 8.44 -19.30
CA GLN A 99 38.52 7.01 -19.06
C GLN A 99 37.74 6.73 -17.75
N PRO A 100 36.53 6.14 -17.78
CA PRO A 100 35.67 6.04 -16.60
C PRO A 100 36.30 5.26 -15.43
N LEU A 101 37.01 4.17 -15.73
CA LEU A 101 37.69 3.34 -14.72
C LEU A 101 38.78 4.12 -13.97
N VAL A 102 39.57 4.91 -14.70
CA VAL A 102 40.66 5.71 -14.14
C VAL A 102 40.09 6.87 -13.32
N LEU A 103 39.04 7.53 -13.84
CA LEU A 103 38.34 8.59 -13.12
C LEU A 103 37.73 8.11 -11.81
N THR A 104 37.06 6.96 -11.82
CA THR A 104 36.42 6.35 -10.63
C THR A 104 37.46 6.01 -9.57
N GLU A 105 38.59 5.43 -9.98
CA GLU A 105 39.68 5.14 -9.05
C GLU A 105 40.33 6.43 -8.50
N LEU A 106 40.50 7.46 -9.33
CA LEU A 106 41.03 8.74 -8.91
C LEU A 106 40.11 9.44 -7.89
N ALA A 107 38.79 9.39 -8.13
CA ALA A 107 37.80 9.86 -7.17
C ALA A 107 37.88 9.06 -5.85
N SER A 108 38.06 7.74 -5.91
CA SER A 108 38.26 6.89 -4.73
C SER A 108 39.51 7.27 -3.93
N VAL A 109 40.61 7.64 -4.60
CA VAL A 109 41.82 8.16 -3.95
C VAL A 109 41.54 9.50 -3.26
N TYR A 110 40.85 10.43 -3.91
CA TYR A 110 40.49 11.71 -3.29
C TYR A 110 39.54 11.55 -2.10
N LEU A 111 38.55 10.64 -2.20
CA LEU A 111 37.68 10.27 -1.08
C LEU A 111 38.48 9.72 0.10
N ALA A 112 39.43 8.81 -0.15
CA ALA A 112 40.31 8.26 0.90
C ALA A 112 41.20 9.33 1.55
N LYS A 113 41.56 10.38 0.79
CA LYS A 113 42.29 11.55 1.33
C LYS A 113 41.39 12.54 2.10
N GLY A 114 40.06 12.40 2.01
CA GLY A 114 39.11 13.40 2.51
C GLY A 114 39.05 14.69 1.68
N ASP A 115 39.62 14.70 0.47
CA ASP A 115 39.60 15.86 -0.42
C ASP A 115 38.31 15.87 -1.26
N PHE A 116 37.20 16.19 -0.60
CA PHE A 116 35.87 16.24 -1.21
C PHE A 116 35.78 17.28 -2.34
N ALA A 117 36.45 18.42 -2.20
CA ALA A 117 36.47 19.47 -3.21
C ALA A 117 37.16 19.00 -4.51
N ALA A 118 38.21 18.17 -4.43
CA ALA A 118 38.83 17.59 -5.61
C ALA A 118 37.91 16.63 -6.37
N VAL A 119 37.16 15.78 -5.65
CA VAL A 119 36.17 14.87 -6.27
C VAL A 119 35.07 15.68 -6.95
N GLU A 120 34.56 16.71 -6.28
CA GLU A 120 33.49 17.54 -6.85
C GLU A 120 33.94 18.25 -8.14
N ARG A 121 35.13 18.89 -8.11
CA ARG A 121 35.69 19.54 -9.30
C ARG A 121 35.89 18.54 -10.44
N LEU A 122 36.43 17.36 -10.14
CA LEU A 122 36.64 16.30 -11.12
C LEU A 122 35.29 15.84 -11.71
N GLY A 123 34.33 15.49 -10.85
CA GLY A 123 33.00 15.03 -11.24
C GLY A 123 32.25 16.04 -12.11
N ARG A 124 32.18 17.31 -11.68
CA ARG A 124 31.50 18.36 -12.46
C ARG A 124 32.19 18.62 -13.79
N ALA A 125 33.53 18.72 -13.82
CA ALA A 125 34.28 18.98 -15.04
C ALA A 125 34.12 17.86 -16.08
N GLU A 126 34.26 16.60 -15.66
CA GLU A 126 34.17 15.44 -16.54
C GLU A 126 32.75 15.24 -17.09
N ARG A 127 31.73 15.35 -16.23
CA ARG A 127 30.31 15.28 -16.65
C ARG A 127 29.96 16.39 -17.63
N GLN A 128 30.48 17.60 -17.43
CA GLN A 128 30.27 18.72 -18.33
C GLN A 128 31.00 18.53 -19.67
N ALA A 129 32.26 18.10 -19.64
CA ALA A 129 33.08 17.89 -20.83
C ALA A 129 32.50 16.80 -21.73
N GLN A 130 32.04 15.69 -21.15
CA GLN A 130 31.50 14.55 -21.88
C GLN A 130 29.97 14.61 -22.08
N LYS A 131 29.30 15.59 -21.47
CA LYS A 131 27.82 15.65 -21.38
C LYS A 131 27.22 14.33 -20.88
N ASP A 132 27.92 13.68 -19.95
CA ASP A 132 27.61 12.34 -19.48
C ASP A 132 27.31 12.37 -17.98
N SER A 133 26.04 12.18 -17.63
CA SER A 133 25.58 12.20 -16.23
C SER A 133 25.94 10.94 -15.44
N LEU A 134 26.44 9.88 -16.08
CA LEU A 134 26.84 8.65 -15.39
C LEU A 134 28.25 8.74 -14.80
N LEU A 135 29.12 9.56 -15.39
CA LEU A 135 30.49 9.71 -14.92
C LEU A 135 30.51 10.26 -13.49
N LEU A 136 31.16 9.51 -12.60
CA LEU A 136 31.37 9.88 -11.19
C LEU A 136 30.07 10.22 -10.44
N GLY A 137 28.93 9.68 -10.89
CA GLY A 137 27.62 10.02 -10.34
C GLY A 137 27.48 9.63 -8.87
N ARG A 138 27.95 8.43 -8.51
CA ARG A 138 27.89 7.92 -7.14
C ARG A 138 28.86 8.67 -6.22
N GLU A 139 30.07 8.93 -6.71
CA GLU A 139 31.12 9.63 -5.97
C GLU A 139 30.73 11.08 -5.72
N LEU A 140 30.15 11.74 -6.71
CA LEU A 140 29.67 13.12 -6.57
C LEU A 140 28.48 13.21 -5.60
N GLU A 141 27.56 12.24 -5.62
CA GLU A 141 26.46 12.15 -4.65
C GLU A 141 26.97 12.06 -3.22
N ILE A 142 27.89 11.13 -2.95
CA ILE A 142 28.51 10.94 -1.62
C ILE A 142 29.18 12.23 -1.15
N VAL A 143 29.92 12.90 -2.04
CA VAL A 143 30.65 14.12 -1.70
C VAL A 143 29.71 15.27 -1.36
N LEU A 144 28.67 15.46 -2.15
CA LEU A 144 27.66 16.49 -1.90
C LEU A 144 26.90 16.22 -0.59
N GLU A 145 26.60 14.95 -0.29
CA GLU A 145 26.03 14.57 1.01
C GLU A 145 26.97 14.96 2.17
N ARG A 146 28.26 14.62 2.07
CA ARG A 146 29.27 14.93 3.09
C ARG A 146 29.53 16.43 3.28
N GLN A 147 29.31 17.23 2.23
CA GLN A 147 29.41 18.68 2.27
C GLN A 147 28.10 19.37 2.71
N HIS A 148 27.08 18.61 3.13
CA HIS A 148 25.77 19.13 3.55
C HIS A 148 24.98 19.82 2.41
N HIS A 149 25.09 19.30 1.19
CA HIS A 149 24.31 19.70 0.03
C HIS A 149 23.32 18.60 -0.42
N PRO A 150 22.36 18.19 0.44
CA PRO A 150 21.51 17.01 0.19
C PRO A 150 20.61 17.15 -1.04
N ARG A 151 20.16 18.37 -1.35
CA ARG A 151 19.37 18.63 -2.55
C ARG A 151 20.16 18.40 -3.83
N GLU A 152 21.40 18.86 -3.88
CA GLU A 152 22.28 18.66 -5.04
C GLU A 152 22.68 17.18 -5.16
N ALA A 153 22.95 16.51 -4.04
CA ALA A 153 23.19 15.07 -4.01
C ALA A 153 22.00 14.28 -4.58
N ALA A 154 20.77 14.62 -4.18
CA ALA A 154 19.56 13.99 -4.72
C ALA A 154 19.37 14.25 -6.22
N GLN A 155 19.64 15.48 -6.67
CA GLN A 155 19.62 15.83 -8.08
C GLN A 155 20.61 14.98 -8.89
N VAL A 156 21.83 14.78 -8.38
CA VAL A 156 22.84 13.91 -9.01
C VAL A 156 22.36 12.46 -9.09
N ALA A 157 21.82 11.90 -8.00
CA ALA A 157 21.29 10.54 -8.00
C ALA A 157 20.16 10.36 -9.04
N LEU A 158 19.26 11.34 -9.15
CA LEU A 158 18.19 11.33 -10.13
C LEU A 158 18.69 11.46 -11.57
N GLU A 159 19.73 12.25 -11.83
CA GLU A 159 20.35 12.35 -13.16
C GLU A 159 21.01 11.05 -13.61
N VAL A 160 21.62 10.30 -12.67
CA VAL A 160 22.17 8.97 -12.92
C VAL A 160 21.04 7.97 -13.19
N TRP A 161 19.98 7.98 -12.38
CA TRP A 161 18.82 7.10 -12.55
C TRP A 161 18.08 7.34 -13.88
N LEU A 162 17.94 8.62 -14.28
CA LEU A 162 17.38 8.97 -15.58
C LEU A 162 18.21 8.38 -16.73
N ALA A 163 19.53 8.45 -16.61
CA ALA A 163 20.49 7.97 -17.60
C ALA A 163 20.64 6.45 -17.66
N ALA A 164 20.55 5.77 -16.52
CA ALA A 164 20.70 4.33 -16.41
C ALA A 164 19.63 3.76 -15.46
N PRO A 165 18.53 3.19 -16.00
CA PRO A 165 17.47 2.59 -15.17
C PRO A 165 17.96 1.44 -14.27
N ALA A 166 19.06 0.78 -14.62
CA ALA A 166 19.69 -0.23 -13.76
C ALA A 166 20.16 0.33 -12.40
N GLU A 167 20.39 1.64 -12.31
CA GLU A 167 20.79 2.34 -11.08
C GLU A 167 19.61 2.71 -10.17
N ALA A 168 18.37 2.35 -10.54
CA ALA A 168 17.15 2.71 -9.81
C ALA A 168 17.19 2.36 -8.32
N VAL A 169 17.69 1.15 -7.99
CA VAL A 169 17.75 0.68 -6.60
C VAL A 169 18.69 1.57 -5.77
N TRP A 170 19.90 1.82 -6.28
CA TRP A 170 20.87 2.68 -5.61
C TRP A 170 20.35 4.11 -5.47
N ALA A 171 19.82 4.70 -6.55
CA ALA A 171 19.35 6.08 -6.55
C ALA A 171 18.17 6.27 -5.59
N ASN A 172 17.25 5.31 -5.51
CA ASN A 172 16.15 5.32 -4.54
C ASN A 172 16.67 5.30 -3.10
N ILE A 173 17.63 4.41 -2.79
CA ILE A 173 18.28 4.35 -1.47
C ILE A 173 18.96 5.68 -1.13
N ALA A 174 19.69 6.28 -2.08
CA ALA A 174 20.35 7.57 -1.89
C ALA A 174 19.33 8.68 -1.59
N VAL A 175 18.29 8.82 -2.40
CA VAL A 175 17.21 9.81 -2.17
C VAL A 175 16.56 9.62 -0.80
N VAL A 176 16.25 8.38 -0.42
CA VAL A 176 15.68 8.05 0.90
C VAL A 176 16.63 8.40 2.04
N ARG A 177 17.93 8.17 1.88
CA ARG A 177 18.96 8.52 2.87
C ARG A 177 19.12 10.03 3.03
N LEU A 178 18.99 10.80 1.95
CA LEU A 178 19.12 12.26 1.94
C LEU A 178 17.89 13.00 2.48
N LEU A 179 16.73 12.34 2.49
CA LEU A 179 15.46 12.94 2.91
C LEU A 179 15.47 13.55 4.32
N PRO A 180 16.02 12.91 5.38
CA PRO A 180 16.09 13.52 6.71
C PRO A 180 16.93 14.80 6.77
N LEU A 181 17.87 14.99 5.84
CA LEU A 181 18.78 16.15 5.81
C LEU A 181 18.13 17.40 5.20
N ASP A 182 17.29 17.21 4.17
CA ASP A 182 16.47 18.27 3.57
C ASP A 182 15.16 17.70 3.01
N PRO A 183 14.13 17.50 3.86
CA PRO A 183 12.89 16.87 3.44
C PRO A 183 12.18 17.63 2.33
N ARG A 184 12.20 18.97 2.36
CA ARG A 184 11.47 19.79 1.38
C ARG A 184 12.21 19.83 0.05
N GLY A 185 13.51 20.12 0.06
CA GLY A 185 14.29 20.24 -1.17
C GLY A 185 14.44 18.91 -1.91
N VAL A 186 14.68 17.81 -1.19
CA VAL A 186 14.77 16.48 -1.82
C VAL A 186 13.43 16.06 -2.42
N ARG A 187 12.31 16.18 -1.68
CA ARG A 187 10.96 15.85 -2.19
C ARG A 187 10.63 16.64 -3.46
N GLU A 188 10.87 17.95 -3.45
CA GLU A 188 10.59 18.82 -4.59
C GLU A 188 11.45 18.47 -5.82
N THR A 189 12.69 18.03 -5.59
CA THR A 189 13.60 17.62 -6.66
C THR A 189 13.11 16.32 -7.31
N VAL A 190 12.73 15.32 -6.52
CA VAL A 190 12.16 14.05 -7.01
C VAL A 190 10.85 14.29 -7.75
N ARG A 191 9.96 15.12 -7.18
CA ARG A 191 8.67 15.48 -7.79
C ARG A 191 8.85 16.08 -9.17
N ARG A 192 9.69 17.11 -9.28
CA ARG A 192 10.00 17.79 -10.54
C ARG A 192 10.54 16.84 -11.60
N VAL A 193 11.40 15.89 -11.21
CA VAL A 193 11.94 14.90 -12.14
C VAL A 193 10.84 13.97 -12.62
N ALA A 194 10.08 13.37 -11.71
CA ALA A 194 9.00 12.45 -12.08
C ALA A 194 7.90 13.11 -12.93
N GLU A 195 7.53 14.36 -12.64
CA GLU A 195 6.54 15.13 -13.43
C GLU A 195 7.02 15.42 -14.85
N ARG A 196 8.33 15.54 -15.08
CA ARG A 196 8.91 15.76 -16.41
C ARG A 196 9.11 14.48 -17.21
N THR A 197 9.02 13.33 -16.55
CA THR A 197 9.20 12.01 -17.18
C THR A 197 8.03 11.08 -16.82
N PRO A 198 6.78 11.42 -17.22
CA PRO A 198 5.61 10.60 -16.90
C PRO A 198 5.68 9.19 -17.52
N GLU A 199 6.48 8.99 -18.56
CA GLU A 199 6.72 7.70 -19.19
C GLU A 199 7.61 6.75 -18.36
N ARG A 200 8.17 7.22 -17.25
CA ARG A 200 9.08 6.47 -16.36
C ARG A 200 8.35 5.93 -15.14
N PRO A 201 7.77 4.71 -15.20
CA PRO A 201 7.00 4.13 -14.10
C PRO A 201 7.83 3.90 -12.82
N ASP A 202 9.13 3.64 -12.99
CA ASP A 202 10.09 3.47 -11.89
C ASP A 202 10.25 4.75 -11.06
N LEU A 203 10.34 5.91 -11.71
CA LEU A 203 10.43 7.22 -11.04
C LEU A 203 9.11 7.60 -10.37
N ALA A 204 7.97 7.33 -11.02
CA ALA A 204 6.66 7.56 -10.43
C ALA A 204 6.43 6.72 -9.17
N ARG A 205 6.85 5.44 -9.18
CA ARG A 205 6.82 4.56 -8.01
C ARG A 205 7.76 5.04 -6.90
N GLY A 206 8.95 5.52 -7.26
CA GLY A 206 9.89 6.15 -6.33
C GLY A 206 9.27 7.38 -5.63
N LEU A 207 8.66 8.28 -6.41
CA LEU A 207 7.93 9.44 -5.88
C LEU A 207 6.78 9.01 -4.98
N ALA A 208 5.94 8.06 -5.41
CA ALA A 208 4.81 7.59 -4.63
C ALA A 208 5.21 6.99 -3.28
N MET A 209 6.27 6.18 -3.25
CA MET A 209 6.84 5.63 -2.01
C MET A 209 7.31 6.74 -1.06
N LEU A 210 7.92 7.79 -1.61
CA LEU A 210 8.39 8.94 -0.86
C LEU A 210 7.23 9.76 -0.31
N GLU A 211 6.21 10.11 -1.12
CA GLU A 211 5.03 10.84 -0.65
C GLU A 211 4.26 10.05 0.42
N TRP A 212 4.10 8.73 0.24
CA TRP A 212 3.51 7.84 1.24
C TRP A 212 4.26 7.86 2.58
N ARG A 213 5.59 7.78 2.57
CA ARG A 213 6.39 7.81 3.81
C ARG A 213 6.15 9.09 4.61
N PHE A 214 5.96 10.22 3.92
CA PHE A 214 5.62 11.52 4.51
C PHE A 214 4.13 11.71 4.85
N GLY A 215 3.30 10.68 4.65
CA GLY A 215 1.88 10.72 4.99
C GLY A 215 1.00 11.39 3.95
N ASP A 216 1.51 11.64 2.73
CA ASP A 216 0.76 12.24 1.63
C ASP A 216 0.33 11.16 0.62
N MET A 217 -0.67 10.35 1.03
CA MET A 217 -1.23 9.34 0.15
C MET A 217 -1.88 9.92 -1.13
N PRO A 218 -2.64 11.04 -1.07
CA PRO A 218 -3.20 11.64 -2.28
C PRO A 218 -2.14 12.01 -3.32
N ALA A 219 -0.99 12.58 -2.90
CA ALA A 219 0.11 12.85 -3.83
C ALA A 219 0.74 11.56 -4.39
N ALA A 220 0.86 10.52 -3.57
CA ALA A 220 1.35 9.22 -4.02
C ALA A 220 0.46 8.62 -5.12
N LEU A 221 -0.86 8.62 -4.90
CA LEU A 221 -1.84 8.12 -5.89
C LEU A 221 -1.81 8.95 -7.17
N LYS A 222 -1.73 10.27 -7.05
CA LYS A 222 -1.62 11.18 -8.21
C LYS A 222 -0.38 10.87 -9.05
N ALA A 223 0.77 10.66 -8.42
CA ALA A 223 2.01 10.32 -9.12
C ALA A 223 1.90 9.01 -9.91
N LEU A 224 1.32 7.97 -9.30
CA LEU A 224 1.09 6.68 -9.96
C LEU A 224 0.09 6.81 -11.10
N ALA A 225 -1.02 7.51 -10.88
CA ALA A 225 -2.07 7.68 -11.89
C ALA A 225 -1.59 8.43 -13.14
N VAL A 226 -0.72 9.44 -12.98
CA VAL A 226 -0.15 10.19 -14.11
C VAL A 226 0.76 9.32 -14.97
N ALA A 227 1.55 8.45 -14.34
CA ALA A 227 2.49 7.57 -15.05
C ALA A 227 1.84 6.29 -15.60
N GLU A 228 0.68 5.90 -15.08
CA GLU A 228 0.00 4.68 -15.48
C GLU A 228 -0.85 4.90 -16.73
N GLN A 229 -0.34 4.51 -17.90
CA GLN A 229 -1.12 4.58 -19.14
C GLN A 229 -2.20 3.48 -19.19
N PRO A 230 -3.42 3.75 -19.71
CA PRO A 230 -4.42 2.71 -19.99
C PRO A 230 -3.88 1.66 -20.97
N GLY A 231 -3.94 0.38 -20.59
CA GLY A 231 -3.53 -0.74 -21.47
C GLY A 231 -2.02 -1.00 -21.60
N ALA A 232 -1.17 -0.19 -20.95
CA ALA A 232 0.28 -0.39 -20.96
C ALA A 232 0.73 -1.21 -19.74
N GLY A 233 0.96 -2.51 -19.92
CA GLY A 233 1.61 -3.36 -18.93
C GLY A 233 0.82 -3.61 -17.63
N PRO A 234 1.47 -4.20 -16.61
CA PRO A 234 0.86 -4.46 -15.31
C PRO A 234 0.56 -3.14 -14.56
N SER A 235 -0.52 -3.13 -13.77
CA SER A 235 -0.93 -1.92 -13.03
C SER A 235 0.14 -1.47 -12.03
N LEU A 236 0.57 -0.21 -12.14
CA LEU A 236 1.51 0.41 -11.22
C LEU A 236 0.94 0.50 -9.82
N ARG A 237 -0.33 0.89 -9.70
CA ARG A 237 -1.03 0.96 -8.42
C ARG A 237 -1.14 -0.40 -7.76
N LEU A 238 -1.43 -1.46 -8.52
CA LEU A 238 -1.44 -2.82 -7.99
C LEU A 238 -0.06 -3.23 -7.47
N SER A 239 1.00 -3.02 -8.27
CA SER A 239 2.37 -3.35 -7.84
C SER A 239 2.83 -2.55 -6.63
N PHE A 240 2.38 -1.30 -6.50
CA PHE A 240 2.66 -0.46 -5.34
C PHE A 240 1.91 -0.93 -4.09
N ALA A 241 0.65 -1.35 -4.23
CA ALA A 241 -0.08 -1.98 -3.13
C ALA A 241 0.61 -3.28 -2.67
N ASP A 242 1.13 -4.08 -3.59
CA ASP A 242 1.90 -5.29 -3.27
C ASP A 242 3.19 -4.98 -2.49
N ASP A 243 3.93 -3.92 -2.86
CA ASP A 243 5.10 -3.45 -2.10
C ASP A 243 4.75 -3.05 -0.67
N LEU A 244 3.63 -2.35 -0.50
CA LEU A 244 3.16 -1.93 0.82
C LEU A 244 2.80 -3.14 1.69
N LEU A 245 2.08 -4.11 1.12
CA LEU A 245 1.74 -5.35 1.81
C LEU A 245 2.98 -6.19 2.15
N GLY A 246 4.00 -6.20 1.29
CA GLY A 246 5.25 -6.93 1.51
C GLY A 246 6.03 -6.48 2.75
N LYS A 247 5.82 -5.24 3.22
CA LYS A 247 6.45 -4.72 4.46
C LYS A 247 5.73 -5.14 5.74
N ALA A 248 4.50 -5.67 5.62
CA ALA A 248 3.71 -6.21 6.73
C ALA A 248 3.47 -5.26 7.93
N THR A 249 3.52 -3.94 7.75
CA THR A 249 3.15 -2.98 8.80
C THR A 249 1.66 -2.61 8.73
N THR A 250 1.06 -2.21 9.86
CA THR A 250 -0.34 -1.73 9.91
C THR A 250 -0.53 -0.44 9.12
N LYS A 251 0.46 0.48 9.16
CA LYS A 251 0.50 1.69 8.34
C LYS A 251 0.46 1.32 6.86
N ASP A 252 1.39 0.48 6.41
CA ASP A 252 1.52 0.12 4.99
C ASP A 252 0.31 -0.64 4.46
N SER A 253 -0.27 -1.54 5.25
CA SER A 253 -1.51 -2.23 4.83
C SER A 253 -2.72 -1.29 4.76
N THR A 254 -2.75 -0.19 5.52
CA THR A 254 -3.77 0.86 5.35
C THR A 254 -3.55 1.62 4.06
N GLY A 255 -2.29 1.95 3.74
CA GLY A 255 -1.93 2.53 2.45
C GLY A 255 -2.29 1.62 1.28
N ALA A 256 -2.06 0.32 1.39
CA ALA A 256 -2.45 -0.65 0.35
C ALA A 256 -3.97 -0.66 0.11
N ILE A 257 -4.79 -0.56 1.17
CA ILE A 257 -6.24 -0.42 1.05
C ILE A 257 -6.61 0.84 0.25
N GLU A 258 -6.02 2.01 0.56
CA GLU A 258 -6.28 3.25 -0.17
C GLU A 258 -5.97 3.11 -1.66
N VAL A 259 -4.83 2.49 -1.99
CA VAL A 259 -4.38 2.29 -3.37
C VAL A 259 -5.33 1.34 -4.13
N LEU A 260 -5.78 0.27 -3.48
CA LEU A 260 -6.71 -0.69 -4.08
C LEU A 260 -8.10 -0.08 -4.28
N LEU A 261 -8.58 0.75 -3.34
CA LEU A 261 -9.84 1.47 -3.48
C LEU A 261 -9.78 2.54 -4.58
N ASP A 262 -8.67 3.27 -4.70
CA ASP A 262 -8.45 4.22 -5.80
C ASP A 262 -8.43 3.53 -7.18
N LEU A 263 -7.77 2.36 -7.26
CA LEU A 263 -7.78 1.54 -8.47
C LEU A 263 -9.19 1.02 -8.79
N ALA A 264 -9.96 0.58 -7.79
CA ALA A 264 -11.35 0.15 -7.96
C ALA A 264 -12.26 1.30 -8.45
N ALA A 265 -12.04 2.52 -7.97
CA ALA A 265 -12.79 3.72 -8.36
C ALA A 265 -12.45 4.25 -9.77
N SER A 266 -11.44 3.71 -10.44
CA SER A 266 -10.95 4.23 -11.72
C SER A 266 -11.81 3.81 -12.91
N THR A 267 -12.83 4.59 -13.22
CA THR A 267 -13.83 4.29 -14.28
C THR A 267 -13.26 4.03 -15.67
N GLY A 268 -12.11 4.61 -16.00
CA GLY A 268 -11.40 4.38 -17.28
C GLY A 268 -10.62 3.07 -17.38
N ARG A 269 -10.68 2.19 -16.38
CA ARG A 269 -9.97 0.89 -16.35
C ARG A 269 -10.93 -0.27 -16.60
N ASP A 270 -10.36 -1.41 -16.98
CA ASP A 270 -11.09 -2.68 -17.15
C ASP A 270 -11.90 -3.01 -15.87
N PRO A 271 -13.23 -3.21 -15.97
CA PRO A 271 -14.07 -3.63 -14.85
C PRO A 271 -13.54 -4.85 -14.10
N ALA A 272 -12.91 -5.82 -14.77
CA ALA A 272 -12.39 -7.01 -14.10
C ALA A 272 -11.22 -6.68 -13.14
N LEU A 273 -10.29 -5.81 -13.58
CA LEU A 273 -9.20 -5.32 -12.74
C LEU A 273 -9.75 -4.54 -11.52
N ARG A 274 -10.75 -3.69 -11.75
CA ARG A 274 -11.37 -2.88 -10.69
C ARG A 274 -12.06 -3.74 -9.64
N GLN A 275 -12.82 -4.74 -10.07
CA GLN A 275 -13.45 -5.70 -9.15
C GLN A 275 -12.43 -6.54 -8.39
N SER A 276 -11.34 -6.95 -9.04
CA SER A 276 -10.23 -7.65 -8.38
C SER A 276 -9.58 -6.77 -7.29
N ALA A 277 -9.32 -5.50 -7.59
CA ALA A 277 -8.78 -4.55 -6.62
C ALA A 277 -9.73 -4.33 -5.42
N ALA A 278 -11.03 -4.15 -5.70
CA ALA A 278 -12.05 -4.04 -4.66
C ALA A 278 -12.14 -5.29 -3.77
N ARG A 279 -12.05 -6.48 -4.37
CA ARG A 279 -12.04 -7.75 -3.62
C ARG A 279 -10.84 -7.84 -2.70
N ARG A 280 -9.64 -7.52 -3.20
CA ARG A 280 -8.42 -7.50 -2.39
C ARG A 280 -8.50 -6.48 -1.24
N ALA A 281 -9.06 -5.30 -1.48
CA ALA A 281 -9.30 -4.31 -0.42
C ALA A 281 -10.27 -4.85 0.64
N TRP A 282 -11.35 -5.51 0.22
CA TRP A 282 -12.32 -6.14 1.11
C TRP A 282 -11.71 -7.25 1.96
N GLU A 283 -10.89 -8.12 1.38
CA GLU A 283 -10.14 -9.17 2.10
C GLU A 283 -9.25 -8.56 3.20
N LEU A 284 -8.62 -7.41 2.94
CA LEU A 284 -7.83 -6.70 3.95
C LEU A 284 -8.70 -6.13 5.07
N PHE A 285 -9.89 -5.58 4.77
CA PHE A 285 -10.83 -5.14 5.81
C PHE A 285 -11.31 -6.30 6.68
N LEU A 286 -11.62 -7.46 6.09
CA LEU A 286 -11.99 -8.68 6.82
C LEU A 286 -10.88 -9.13 7.77
N SER A 287 -9.63 -9.15 7.29
CA SER A 287 -8.48 -9.54 8.12
C SER A 287 -8.28 -8.64 9.36
N ARG A 288 -8.79 -7.41 9.28
CA ARG A 288 -8.70 -6.39 10.33
C ARG A 288 -9.96 -6.28 11.18
N ARG A 289 -11.02 -7.04 10.87
CA ARG A 289 -12.35 -6.92 11.50
C ARG A 289 -12.91 -5.49 11.40
N ALA A 290 -12.70 -4.86 10.23
CA ALA A 290 -13.10 -3.50 9.93
C ALA A 290 -14.18 -3.45 8.84
N GLU A 291 -15.09 -4.43 8.83
CA GLU A 291 -16.12 -4.61 7.81
C GLU A 291 -17.07 -3.41 7.72
N MET A 292 -17.47 -2.85 8.87
CA MET A 292 -18.37 -1.70 8.95
C MET A 292 -17.76 -0.42 8.38
N GLU A 293 -16.44 -0.27 8.48
CA GLU A 293 -15.71 0.85 7.86
C GLU A 293 -15.47 0.59 6.36
N GLY A 294 -15.07 -0.64 6.01
CA GLY A 294 -14.68 -1.00 4.65
C GLY A 294 -15.83 -1.07 3.67
N ALA A 295 -16.99 -1.55 4.10
CA ALA A 295 -18.15 -1.78 3.24
C ALA A 295 -18.63 -0.52 2.51
N PRO A 296 -18.88 0.64 3.16
CA PRO A 296 -19.26 1.87 2.44
C PRO A 296 -18.19 2.35 1.45
N ARG A 297 -16.92 2.10 1.76
CA ARG A 297 -15.79 2.53 0.91
C ARG A 297 -15.69 1.69 -0.35
N VAL A 298 -15.80 0.37 -0.22
CA VAL A 298 -15.86 -0.56 -1.36
C VAL A 298 -17.12 -0.30 -2.19
N PHE A 299 -18.26 -0.08 -1.54
CA PHE A 299 -19.51 0.27 -2.21
C PHE A 299 -19.38 1.52 -3.08
N LYS A 300 -18.82 2.59 -2.52
CA LYS A 300 -18.56 3.84 -3.23
C LYS A 300 -17.57 3.66 -4.39
N ALA A 301 -16.51 2.87 -4.20
CA ALA A 301 -15.48 2.66 -5.23
C ALA A 301 -16.01 1.93 -6.47
N LEU A 302 -17.06 1.12 -6.34
CA LEU A 302 -17.67 0.38 -7.44
C LEU A 302 -19.07 0.91 -7.82
N ALA A 303 -19.40 2.15 -7.45
CA ALA A 303 -20.75 2.71 -7.60
C ALA A 303 -21.26 2.74 -9.06
N ASP A 304 -20.36 2.80 -10.05
CA ASP A 304 -20.68 2.76 -11.48
C ASP A 304 -20.74 1.34 -12.06
N VAL A 305 -20.31 0.32 -11.31
CA VAL A 305 -20.36 -1.09 -11.74
C VAL A 305 -21.69 -1.69 -11.32
N PRO A 306 -22.52 -2.17 -12.27
CA PRO A 306 -23.80 -2.80 -11.96
C PRO A 306 -23.66 -3.94 -10.92
N PRO A 307 -24.47 -3.97 -9.84
CA PRO A 307 -24.32 -4.96 -8.77
C PRO A 307 -24.40 -6.42 -9.20
N ASP A 308 -25.12 -6.72 -10.27
CA ASP A 308 -25.22 -8.06 -10.89
C ASP A 308 -23.89 -8.55 -11.46
N ARG A 309 -22.96 -7.64 -11.75
CA ARG A 309 -21.62 -7.97 -12.24
C ARG A 309 -20.60 -8.19 -11.12
N TRP A 310 -20.98 -7.98 -9.87
CA TRP A 310 -20.06 -8.17 -8.74
C TRP A 310 -19.92 -9.67 -8.42
N PRO A 311 -18.73 -10.13 -8.03
CA PRO A 311 -18.57 -11.49 -7.50
C PRO A 311 -19.50 -11.68 -6.30
N SER A 312 -20.24 -12.80 -6.26
CA SER A 312 -21.30 -13.01 -5.28
C SER A 312 -20.81 -12.89 -3.82
N GLY A 313 -19.66 -13.48 -3.51
CA GLY A 313 -19.06 -13.38 -2.18
C GLY A 313 -18.69 -11.95 -1.77
N LEU A 314 -18.18 -11.14 -2.72
CA LEU A 314 -17.91 -9.71 -2.48
C LEU A 314 -19.21 -8.94 -2.25
N ARG A 315 -20.23 -9.19 -3.08
CA ARG A 315 -21.55 -8.55 -3.00
C ARG A 315 -22.22 -8.84 -1.65
N VAL A 316 -22.26 -10.11 -1.23
CA VAL A 316 -22.82 -10.55 0.06
C VAL A 316 -22.04 -9.93 1.22
N GLY A 317 -20.70 -10.02 1.21
CA GLY A 317 -19.87 -9.49 2.27
C GLY A 317 -20.03 -7.98 2.47
N VAL A 318 -20.00 -7.21 1.38
CA VAL A 318 -20.18 -5.75 1.42
C VAL A 318 -21.61 -5.40 1.84
N ALA A 319 -22.64 -6.08 1.33
CA ALA A 319 -24.03 -5.83 1.74
C ALA A 319 -24.23 -6.09 3.24
N ARG A 320 -23.64 -7.16 3.78
CA ARG A 320 -23.64 -7.46 5.21
C ARG A 320 -22.95 -6.36 6.01
N GLY A 321 -21.77 -5.92 5.58
CA GLY A 321 -21.03 -4.84 6.25
C GLY A 321 -21.79 -3.50 6.23
N LEU A 322 -22.39 -3.15 5.10
CA LEU A 322 -23.27 -1.97 4.98
C LEU A 322 -24.46 -2.07 5.94
N ARG A 323 -25.15 -3.22 5.95
CA ARG A 323 -26.25 -3.48 6.86
C ARG A 323 -25.80 -3.32 8.31
N GLN A 324 -24.69 -3.93 8.72
CA GLN A 324 -24.15 -3.84 10.08
C GLN A 324 -23.83 -2.38 10.47
N ALA A 325 -23.25 -1.61 9.55
CA ALA A 325 -22.99 -0.18 9.70
C ALA A 325 -24.26 0.71 9.72
N GLY A 326 -25.45 0.15 9.48
CA GLY A 326 -26.71 0.88 9.44
C GLY A 326 -27.04 1.54 8.10
N LEU A 327 -26.28 1.24 7.05
CA LEU A 327 -26.46 1.72 5.68
C LEU A 327 -27.35 0.75 4.89
N THR A 328 -28.59 0.60 5.34
CA THR A 328 -29.54 -0.40 4.83
C THR A 328 -30.08 -0.07 3.44
N ALA A 329 -30.20 1.22 3.11
CA ALA A 329 -30.60 1.67 1.77
C ALA A 329 -29.54 1.26 0.72
N GLU A 330 -28.27 1.47 1.03
CA GLU A 330 -27.12 1.07 0.21
C GLU A 330 -27.02 -0.45 0.11
N ALA A 331 -27.24 -1.17 1.22
CA ALA A 331 -27.28 -2.63 1.22
C ALA A 331 -28.38 -3.16 0.27
N ARG A 332 -29.59 -2.57 0.30
CA ARG A 332 -30.69 -2.92 -0.63
C ARG A 332 -30.34 -2.57 -2.08
N ALA A 333 -29.76 -1.39 -2.32
CA ALA A 333 -29.31 -1.00 -3.66
C ALA A 333 -28.29 -1.99 -4.23
N LEU A 334 -27.34 -2.44 -3.41
CA LEU A 334 -26.35 -3.44 -3.81
C LEU A 334 -26.99 -4.81 -4.05
N LEU A 335 -27.96 -5.21 -3.24
CA LEU A 335 -28.61 -6.50 -3.40
C LEU A 335 -29.66 -6.52 -4.54
N GLY A 336 -30.01 -5.37 -5.11
CA GLY A 336 -30.96 -5.24 -6.22
C GLY A 336 -32.43 -5.38 -5.78
N ALA A 337 -33.35 -4.92 -6.62
CA ALA A 337 -34.80 -5.03 -6.36
C ALA A 337 -35.27 -6.50 -6.42
N GLN A 338 -36.28 -6.83 -5.61
CA GLN A 338 -36.93 -8.14 -5.59
C GLN A 338 -37.42 -8.52 -7.00
N GLY A 339 -36.81 -9.53 -7.63
CA GLY A 339 -37.29 -10.05 -8.90
C GLY A 339 -36.24 -10.78 -9.75
N GLN A 340 -36.27 -12.12 -9.69
CA GLN A 340 -35.88 -13.01 -10.79
C GLN A 340 -34.43 -12.99 -11.30
N GLU A 341 -33.43 -12.97 -10.44
CA GLU A 341 -32.16 -13.62 -10.80
C GLU A 341 -32.40 -15.14 -10.74
N LYS A 342 -32.63 -15.80 -11.89
CA LYS A 342 -32.71 -17.27 -11.93
C LYS A 342 -31.42 -17.86 -11.37
N GLY A 343 -31.50 -18.59 -10.25
CA GLY A 343 -30.34 -19.17 -9.57
C GLY A 343 -29.75 -18.34 -8.42
N VAL A 344 -30.56 -17.50 -7.75
CA VAL A 344 -30.11 -16.73 -6.56
C VAL A 344 -29.42 -17.65 -5.56
N GLN A 345 -28.17 -17.33 -5.23
CA GLN A 345 -27.44 -18.01 -4.15
C GLN A 345 -28.18 -17.74 -2.82
N PRO A 346 -28.37 -18.76 -1.96
CA PRO A 346 -29.17 -18.65 -0.74
C PRO A 346 -28.69 -17.53 0.19
N GLU A 347 -27.38 -17.29 0.25
CA GLU A 347 -26.76 -16.21 1.04
C GLU A 347 -27.20 -14.81 0.58
N LEU A 348 -27.35 -14.61 -0.73
CA LEU A 348 -27.78 -13.34 -1.33
C LEU A 348 -29.27 -13.08 -1.04
N ALA A 349 -30.09 -14.14 -1.10
CA ALA A 349 -31.49 -14.07 -0.71
C ALA A 349 -31.66 -13.79 0.80
N LEU A 350 -30.81 -14.37 1.63
CA LEU A 350 -30.81 -14.15 3.08
C LEU A 350 -30.48 -12.68 3.39
N GLU A 351 -29.38 -12.14 2.86
CA GLU A 351 -29.01 -10.73 3.13
C GLU A 351 -30.08 -9.74 2.62
N ARG A 352 -30.78 -10.05 1.52
CA ARG A 352 -31.94 -9.25 1.06
C ARG A 352 -33.03 -9.21 2.13
N ALA A 353 -33.42 -10.37 2.62
CA ALA A 353 -34.47 -10.49 3.62
C ALA A 353 -34.07 -9.83 4.96
N LEU A 354 -32.78 -9.93 5.35
CA LEU A 354 -32.24 -9.26 6.53
C LEU A 354 -32.19 -7.73 6.38
N ALA A 355 -31.96 -7.21 5.17
CA ALA A 355 -32.03 -5.78 4.91
C ALA A 355 -33.48 -5.26 5.01
N ASP A 356 -34.46 -6.02 4.51
CA ASP A 356 -35.88 -5.70 4.67
C ASP A 356 -36.33 -5.75 6.14
N LEU A 357 -35.82 -6.72 6.92
CA LEU A 357 -36.13 -6.85 8.36
C LEU A 357 -35.67 -5.65 9.19
N ARG A 358 -34.57 -4.99 8.79
CA ARG A 358 -33.99 -3.87 9.56
C ARG A 358 -34.72 -2.54 9.34
N ASP A 359 -35.34 -2.34 8.17
CA ASP A 359 -35.98 -1.08 7.77
C ASP A 359 -37.50 -1.06 7.99
N GLY A 360 -38.12 -2.22 8.21
CA GLY A 360 -39.57 -2.38 8.20
C GLY A 360 -40.09 -3.31 9.29
N PRO A 361 -41.43 -3.44 9.38
CA PRO A 361 -42.03 -4.36 10.34
C PRO A 361 -41.69 -5.82 9.92
N PRO A 362 -41.53 -6.75 10.88
CA PRO A 362 -40.99 -8.10 10.62
C PRO A 362 -41.73 -8.85 9.51
N GLU A 363 -43.04 -8.62 9.37
CA GLU A 363 -43.94 -9.24 8.40
C GLU A 363 -43.50 -9.01 6.96
N ARG A 364 -42.83 -7.88 6.68
CA ARG A 364 -42.30 -7.59 5.35
C ARG A 364 -41.16 -8.54 4.96
N ALA A 365 -40.35 -8.96 5.93
CA ALA A 365 -39.20 -9.83 5.70
C ALA A 365 -39.54 -11.32 5.79
N LEU A 366 -40.62 -11.70 6.48
CA LEU A 366 -41.02 -13.09 6.73
C LEU A 366 -41.08 -13.96 5.46
N PRO A 367 -41.70 -13.55 4.33
CA PRO A 367 -41.72 -14.38 3.13
C PRO A 367 -40.31 -14.67 2.59
N GLY A 368 -39.42 -13.66 2.62
CA GLY A 368 -38.03 -13.81 2.17
C GLY A 368 -37.21 -14.69 3.11
N LEU A 369 -37.31 -14.46 4.42
CA LEU A 369 -36.61 -15.26 5.42
C LEU A 369 -37.06 -16.72 5.38
N ARG A 370 -38.36 -16.98 5.22
CA ARG A 370 -38.88 -18.35 5.11
C ARG A 370 -38.25 -19.13 3.96
N THR A 371 -38.07 -18.50 2.80
CA THR A 371 -37.46 -19.16 1.63
C THR A 371 -35.99 -19.51 1.83
N THR A 372 -35.32 -18.89 2.79
CA THR A 372 -33.89 -19.10 3.08
C THR A 372 -33.65 -19.78 4.43
N ALA A 373 -34.68 -19.96 5.25
CA ALA A 373 -34.57 -20.40 6.65
C ALA A 373 -33.77 -21.68 6.83
N GLU A 374 -33.86 -22.62 5.89
CA GLU A 374 -33.18 -23.93 5.98
C GLU A 374 -31.79 -23.94 5.32
N SER A 375 -31.35 -22.82 4.73
CA SER A 375 -30.06 -22.74 4.02
C SER A 375 -28.84 -22.68 4.95
N SER A 376 -29.04 -22.23 6.19
CA SER A 376 -27.99 -22.13 7.21
C SER A 376 -28.59 -21.96 8.60
N LEU A 377 -27.82 -22.27 9.64
CA LEU A 377 -28.24 -22.02 11.03
C LEU A 377 -28.52 -20.54 11.31
N GLU A 378 -27.76 -19.62 10.70
CA GLU A 378 -28.04 -18.19 10.80
C GLU A 378 -29.41 -17.87 10.21
N ALA A 379 -29.73 -18.36 9.01
CA ALA A 379 -31.04 -18.13 8.40
C ALA A 379 -32.18 -18.70 9.24
N THR A 380 -32.00 -19.89 9.81
CA THR A 380 -32.96 -20.54 10.71
C THR A 380 -33.22 -19.65 11.92
N PHE A 381 -32.16 -19.19 12.59
CA PHE A 381 -32.25 -18.32 13.75
C PHE A 381 -32.90 -16.96 13.42
N ARG A 382 -32.50 -16.33 12.32
CA ARG A 382 -33.05 -15.02 11.91
C ARG A 382 -34.52 -15.10 11.52
N TYR A 383 -34.95 -16.21 10.92
CA TYR A 383 -36.37 -16.46 10.66
C TYR A 383 -37.16 -16.64 11.97
N ALA A 384 -36.61 -17.38 12.94
CA ALA A 384 -37.22 -17.54 14.27
C ALA A 384 -37.39 -16.19 14.98
N GLU A 385 -36.34 -15.34 14.99
CA GLU A 385 -36.42 -13.98 15.54
C GLU A 385 -37.50 -13.14 14.85
N ALA A 386 -37.58 -13.18 13.52
CA ALA A 386 -38.60 -12.42 12.80
C ALA A 386 -40.03 -12.89 13.14
N LEU A 387 -40.26 -14.20 13.31
CA LEU A 387 -41.55 -14.74 13.76
C LEU A 387 -41.88 -14.30 15.19
N PHE A 388 -40.91 -14.39 16.10
CA PHE A 388 -41.07 -13.97 17.50
C PHE A 388 -41.49 -12.51 17.60
N PHE A 389 -40.80 -11.61 16.90
CA PHE A 389 -41.14 -10.19 16.89
C PHE A 389 -42.39 -9.83 16.09
N ALA A 390 -42.85 -10.72 15.19
CA ALA A 390 -44.16 -10.61 14.54
C ALA A 390 -45.32 -11.10 15.44
N GLY A 391 -45.02 -11.63 16.64
CA GLY A 391 -46.01 -12.19 17.55
C GLY A 391 -46.43 -13.63 17.24
N GLU A 392 -45.71 -14.32 16.34
CA GLU A 392 -45.93 -15.74 16.03
C GLU A 392 -45.05 -16.66 16.91
N SER A 393 -45.23 -16.57 18.23
CA SER A 393 -44.37 -17.25 19.21
C SER A 393 -44.35 -18.78 19.07
N ASP A 394 -45.48 -19.42 18.80
CA ASP A 394 -45.54 -20.88 18.61
C ASP A 394 -44.74 -21.33 17.39
N SER A 395 -44.86 -20.57 16.29
CA SER A 395 -44.07 -20.78 15.08
C SER A 395 -42.59 -20.57 15.39
N ALA A 396 -42.23 -19.47 16.08
CA ALA A 396 -40.86 -19.15 16.45
C ALA A 396 -40.21 -20.23 17.33
N LEU A 397 -40.94 -20.76 18.31
CA LEU A 397 -40.49 -21.82 19.24
C LEU A 397 -39.98 -23.05 18.47
N ALA A 398 -40.74 -23.52 17.49
CA ALA A 398 -40.35 -24.67 16.66
C ALA A 398 -39.02 -24.43 15.91
N TRP A 399 -38.75 -23.19 15.48
CA TRP A 399 -37.51 -22.84 14.81
C TRP A 399 -36.34 -22.66 15.78
N TYR A 400 -36.55 -22.07 16.96
CA TYR A 400 -35.50 -21.99 17.98
C TYR A 400 -35.07 -23.37 18.47
N GLN A 401 -36.00 -24.32 18.65
CA GLN A 401 -35.69 -25.70 19.01
C GLN A 401 -34.77 -26.38 17.98
N ARG A 402 -34.99 -26.10 16.68
CA ARG A 402 -34.10 -26.58 15.61
C ARG A 402 -32.71 -25.97 15.71
N VAL A 403 -32.59 -24.67 15.99
CA VAL A 403 -31.29 -24.01 16.19
C VAL A 403 -30.56 -24.61 17.40
N ALA A 404 -31.29 -24.86 18.49
CA ALA A 404 -30.75 -25.38 19.74
C ALA A 404 -30.35 -26.87 19.69
N THR A 405 -30.61 -27.57 18.59
CA THR A 405 -30.24 -28.98 18.42
C THR A 405 -28.71 -29.17 18.37
N ASP A 406 -27.96 -28.17 17.89
CA ASP A 406 -26.50 -28.14 17.98
C ASP A 406 -26.04 -27.41 19.26
N PRO A 407 -25.55 -28.10 20.29
CA PRO A 407 -25.16 -27.47 21.55
C PRO A 407 -23.95 -26.53 21.42
N ASN A 408 -23.14 -26.68 20.36
CA ASN A 408 -21.96 -25.86 20.13
C ASN A 408 -22.21 -24.76 19.07
N GLY A 409 -23.46 -24.61 18.62
CA GLY A 409 -23.84 -23.65 17.60
C GLY A 409 -23.69 -22.20 18.09
N PRO A 410 -23.27 -21.26 17.21
CA PRO A 410 -23.06 -19.86 17.59
C PRO A 410 -24.34 -19.12 18.01
N PHE A 411 -25.51 -19.67 17.68
CA PHE A 411 -26.82 -19.09 17.99
C PHE A 411 -27.59 -19.86 19.08
N THR A 412 -27.00 -20.94 19.61
CA THR A 412 -27.71 -21.85 20.52
C THR A 412 -28.08 -21.21 21.84
N GLY A 413 -27.17 -20.45 22.45
CA GLY A 413 -27.45 -19.72 23.69
C GLY A 413 -28.62 -18.76 23.54
N ALA A 414 -28.60 -17.92 22.49
CA ALA A 414 -29.69 -16.98 22.21
C ALA A 414 -31.02 -17.69 21.88
N ALA A 415 -30.97 -18.82 21.19
CA ALA A 415 -32.17 -19.62 20.92
C ALA A 415 -32.78 -20.20 22.20
N LEU A 416 -31.97 -20.71 23.13
CA LEU A 416 -32.43 -21.22 24.42
C LEU A 416 -33.04 -20.13 25.30
N GLU A 417 -32.44 -18.94 25.33
CA GLU A 417 -33.03 -17.77 26.01
C GLU A 417 -34.41 -17.42 25.45
N ARG A 418 -34.59 -17.48 24.13
CA ARG A 418 -35.88 -17.21 23.48
C ARG A 418 -36.92 -18.29 23.75
N ILE A 419 -36.52 -19.57 23.76
CA ILE A 419 -37.39 -20.68 24.14
C ILE A 419 -37.94 -20.45 25.55
N PHE A 420 -37.06 -20.12 26.49
CA PHE A 420 -37.46 -19.84 27.88
C PHE A 420 -38.48 -18.69 27.97
N LEU A 421 -38.26 -17.59 27.23
CA LEU A 421 -39.18 -16.45 27.19
C LEU A 421 -40.55 -16.73 26.54
N ILE A 422 -40.67 -17.79 25.74
CA ILE A 422 -41.95 -18.19 25.12
C ILE A 422 -42.71 -19.15 26.04
N GLU A 423 -42.00 -19.97 26.82
CA GLU A 423 -42.57 -20.97 27.71
C GLU A 423 -43.02 -20.41 29.08
N GLU A 424 -42.45 -19.29 29.52
CA GLU A 424 -42.96 -18.48 30.65
C GLU A 424 -44.12 -17.57 30.25
#